data_AF-A0A536IQM7-F1
#
_entry.id   AF-A0A536IQM7-F1
#
_cell.length_a   1.000
_cell.length_b   1.000
_cell.length_c   1.000
_cell.angle_alpha   90.00
_cell.angle_beta   90.00
_cell.angle_gamma   90.00
#
_symmetry.space_group_name_H-M   'P 1'
#
loop_
_entity.id
_entity.type
_entity.pdbx_description
1 polymer ?
#
loop_
_entity_poly.entity_id
_entity_poly.type
_entity_poly.pdbx_seq_one_letter_code
_entity_poly.pdbx_strand_id
1 'polypeptide(L)'
;LLIVIAGTYGWTIAPLEHLRPTPANVAAGAVTFVLGLIVVRARWGARHLVQRSTTVVPELAPPEGIRPAEADLLVHGRPHRRDVSATVIDLALRGFLRVREGTDAEATPTWVLERVATATDDLQRYERAALAALFAHGPRVLLGSLEPRFYIGADLVEDELDREMVGRGWFVDPPGRLRSRWATAGWLTALAGIPLTFVFGNAAGLGLVGAAVFAIGVVVYALAPWRPARTAAGQGLGLRVAGFELFLRTAEQERQRFAERERLFEDYLPYAIAFGLVEQWVRGFGLVDRPGDFDDTHPPPIPLREGLVGLVRQLDARPDDPRRRAI
;
A
#
# COMPACT_ATOMS: atom_id res chain seq x y z
N LEU A 1 -26.67 21.62 16.28
CA LEU A 1 -27.96 21.55 15.55
C LEU A 1 -28.90 20.48 16.12
N LEU A 2 -28.46 19.22 16.31
CA LEU A 2 -29.28 18.13 16.88
C LEU A 2 -29.84 18.42 18.29
N ILE A 3 -29.08 19.11 19.14
CA ILE A 3 -29.52 19.48 20.51
C ILE A 3 -30.72 20.44 20.50
N VAL A 4 -30.81 21.30 19.47
CA VAL A 4 -31.89 22.31 19.36
C VAL A 4 -33.19 21.68 18.86
N ILE A 5 -33.10 20.65 18.02
CA ILE A 5 -34.28 19.91 17.51
C ILE A 5 -34.86 18.98 18.58
N ALA A 6 -34.05 18.46 19.50
CA ALA A 6 -34.54 17.63 20.62
C ALA A 6 -35.43 18.44 21.60
N GLY A 7 -35.09 19.71 21.85
CA GLY A 7 -35.84 20.56 22.79
C GLY A 7 -37.27 20.88 22.35
N THR A 8 -37.55 20.94 21.05
CA THR A 8 -38.90 21.26 20.53
C THR A 8 -39.89 20.09 20.57
N TYR A 9 -39.41 18.85 20.70
CA TYR A 9 -40.25 17.64 20.77
C TYR A 9 -40.41 17.08 22.20
N GLY A 10 -40.05 17.85 23.23
CA GLY A 10 -40.14 17.39 24.62
C GLY A 10 -39.16 16.27 24.97
N TRP A 11 -38.12 16.06 24.16
CA TRP A 11 -37.01 15.17 24.52
C TRP A 11 -36.14 15.86 25.55
N THR A 12 -36.53 15.76 26.82
CA THR A 12 -35.64 16.04 27.93
C THR A 12 -34.48 15.06 27.84
N ILE A 13 -33.24 15.57 27.76
CA ILE A 13 -32.04 14.75 27.92
C ILE A 13 -32.03 14.36 29.42
N ALA A 14 -32.81 13.34 29.77
CA ALA A 14 -32.87 12.82 31.13
C ALA A 14 -31.46 12.38 31.53
N PRO A 15 -31.02 12.67 32.77
CA PRO A 15 -29.63 12.50 33.18
C PRO A 15 -29.23 11.02 33.24
N LEU A 16 -28.61 10.48 32.18
CA LEU A 16 -27.96 9.16 32.07
C LEU A 16 -28.76 7.94 32.56
N GLU A 17 -30.04 8.07 32.91
CA GLU A 17 -30.85 6.99 33.50
C GLU A 17 -31.02 5.80 32.54
N HIS A 18 -30.87 6.09 31.26
CA HIS A 18 -31.02 5.20 30.12
C HIS A 18 -29.88 4.19 30.01
N LEU A 19 -28.77 4.44 30.71
CA LEU A 19 -27.62 3.55 30.86
C LEU A 19 -27.58 2.85 32.22
N ARG A 20 -28.62 2.99 33.06
CA ARG A 20 -28.70 2.27 34.33
C ARG A 20 -28.58 0.76 34.05
N PRO A 21 -27.63 0.06 34.69
CA PRO A 21 -27.42 -1.37 34.47
C PRO A 21 -28.52 -2.16 35.20
N THR A 22 -29.72 -2.21 34.61
CA THR A 22 -30.72 -3.20 35.01
C THR A 22 -30.35 -4.56 34.40
N PRO A 23 -30.71 -5.69 35.06
CA PRO A 23 -30.39 -7.02 34.53
C PRO A 23 -30.87 -7.22 33.09
N ALA A 24 -32.05 -6.68 32.75
CA ALA A 24 -32.62 -6.74 31.40
C ALA A 24 -31.83 -5.90 30.38
N ASN A 25 -31.42 -4.67 30.74
CA ASN A 25 -30.61 -3.80 29.86
C ASN A 25 -29.22 -4.41 29.60
N VAL A 26 -28.59 -4.95 30.64
CA VAL A 26 -27.29 -5.64 30.53
C VAL A 26 -27.40 -6.88 29.65
N ALA A 27 -28.42 -7.72 29.87
CA ALA A 27 -28.65 -8.91 29.06
C ALA A 27 -28.91 -8.56 27.57
N ALA A 28 -29.76 -7.56 27.30
CA ALA A 28 -30.05 -7.11 25.95
C ALA A 28 -28.81 -6.55 25.22
N GLY A 29 -28.01 -5.73 25.91
CA GLY A 29 -26.74 -5.23 25.38
C GLY A 29 -25.75 -6.35 25.07
N ALA A 30 -25.57 -7.30 26.00
CA ALA A 30 -24.66 -8.43 25.83
C ALA A 30 -25.07 -9.34 24.67
N VAL A 31 -26.36 -9.68 24.56
CA VAL A 31 -26.89 -10.50 23.45
C VAL A 31 -26.71 -9.79 22.12
N THR A 32 -26.99 -8.48 22.05
CA THR A 32 -26.79 -7.67 20.84
C THR A 32 -25.32 -7.66 20.42
N PHE A 33 -24.41 -7.48 21.38
CA PHE A 33 -22.98 -7.48 21.13
C PHE A 33 -22.50 -8.84 20.59
N VAL A 34 -22.88 -9.95 21.24
CA VAL A 34 -22.50 -11.31 20.83
C VAL A 34 -23.07 -11.65 19.46
N LEU A 35 -24.36 -11.39 19.22
CA LEU A 35 -24.99 -11.66 17.93
C LEU A 35 -24.35 -10.82 16.82
N GLY A 36 -24.06 -9.55 17.10
CA GLY A 36 -23.34 -8.66 16.19
C GLY A 36 -21.95 -9.20 15.85
N LEU A 37 -21.19 -9.67 16.84
CA LEU A 37 -19.89 -10.30 16.62
C LEU A 37 -19.99 -11.60 15.80
N ILE A 38 -21.04 -12.41 15.99
CA ILE A 38 -21.29 -13.62 15.19
C ILE A 38 -21.56 -13.25 13.73
N VAL A 39 -22.42 -12.26 13.47
CA VAL A 39 -22.72 -11.78 12.11
C VAL A 39 -21.47 -11.19 11.46
N VAL A 40 -20.72 -10.38 12.21
CA VAL A 40 -19.44 -9.83 11.76
C VAL A 40 -18.51 -10.97 11.40
N ARG A 41 -18.29 -11.96 12.29
CA ARG A 41 -17.44 -13.16 12.06
C ARG A 41 -17.89 -13.98 10.85
N ALA A 42 -19.18 -14.19 10.67
CA ALA A 42 -19.75 -14.95 9.56
C ALA A 42 -19.52 -14.23 8.22
N ARG A 43 -19.76 -12.91 8.17
CA ARG A 43 -19.41 -12.07 7.01
C ARG A 43 -17.91 -11.84 6.86
N TRP A 44 -17.15 -11.97 7.94
CA TRP A 44 -15.69 -11.93 7.95
C TRP A 44 -15.11 -13.13 7.24
N GLY A 45 -15.81 -14.27 7.21
CA GLY A 45 -15.41 -15.50 6.54
C GLY A 45 -14.20 -16.20 7.17
N ALA A 46 -14.14 -17.52 7.09
CA ALA A 46 -12.97 -18.30 7.53
C ALA A 46 -11.74 -18.14 6.60
N ARG A 47 -11.96 -17.61 5.40
CA ARG A 47 -10.96 -17.50 4.31
C ARG A 47 -9.90 -16.40 4.50
N HIS A 48 -10.00 -15.63 5.59
CA HIS A 48 -9.17 -14.45 5.87
C HIS A 48 -8.24 -14.63 7.08
N LEU A 49 -8.16 -15.85 7.62
CA LEU A 49 -7.17 -16.19 8.64
C LEU A 49 -5.81 -16.32 7.94
N VAL A 50 -5.06 -15.22 7.90
CA VAL A 50 -3.66 -15.22 7.52
C VAL A 50 -2.92 -16.19 8.44
N GLN A 51 -2.50 -17.34 7.92
CA GLN A 51 -1.56 -18.22 8.60
C GLN A 51 -0.17 -17.54 8.57
N ARG A 52 0.04 -16.61 9.50
CA ARG A 52 1.33 -15.94 9.73
C ARG A 52 2.42 -16.85 10.30
N SER A 53 2.08 -18.11 10.62
CA SER A 53 2.98 -19.06 11.30
C SER A 53 3.70 -20.02 10.35
N THR A 54 3.65 -19.81 9.04
CA THR A 54 4.45 -20.63 8.11
C THR A 54 5.86 -20.06 8.09
N THR A 55 6.84 -20.87 8.47
CA THR A 55 8.27 -20.54 8.31
C THR A 55 8.53 -20.17 6.86
N VAL A 56 8.88 -18.91 6.61
CA VAL A 56 9.21 -18.41 5.28
C VAL A 56 10.65 -18.80 4.98
N VAL A 57 10.85 -19.56 3.90
CA VAL A 57 12.18 -19.95 3.44
C VAL A 57 12.70 -18.87 2.49
N PRO A 58 13.96 -18.39 2.64
CA PRO A 58 14.54 -17.45 1.69
C PRO A 58 14.51 -17.99 0.26
N GLU A 59 14.04 -17.19 -0.68
CA GLU A 59 13.98 -17.54 -2.09
C GLU A 59 14.87 -16.60 -2.89
N LEU A 60 15.75 -17.12 -3.74
CA LEU A 60 16.79 -16.32 -4.40
C LEU A 60 16.24 -15.43 -5.53
N ALA A 61 15.12 -15.83 -6.13
CA ALA A 61 14.54 -15.16 -7.29
C ALA A 61 13.04 -14.92 -7.05
N PRO A 62 12.47 -13.85 -7.64
CA PRO A 62 11.04 -13.66 -7.61
C PRO A 62 10.35 -14.82 -8.35
N PRO A 63 9.17 -15.28 -7.90
CA PRO A 63 8.41 -16.28 -8.64
C PRO A 63 8.08 -15.80 -10.05
N GLU A 64 8.02 -16.74 -11.00
CA GLU A 64 7.82 -16.43 -12.42
C GLU A 64 6.52 -15.64 -12.67
N GLY A 65 6.62 -14.63 -13.53
CA GLY A 65 5.47 -13.85 -13.99
C GLY A 65 4.93 -12.82 -13.00
N ILE A 66 5.56 -12.65 -11.83
CA ILE A 66 5.20 -11.59 -10.88
C ILE A 66 5.97 -10.32 -11.22
N ARG A 67 5.29 -9.18 -11.21
CA ARG A 67 5.91 -7.86 -11.35
C ARG A 67 6.21 -7.22 -9.98
N PRO A 68 7.10 -6.22 -9.89
CA PRO A 68 7.49 -5.62 -8.61
C PRO A 68 6.34 -5.08 -7.77
N ALA A 69 5.41 -4.33 -8.38
CA ALA A 69 4.24 -3.79 -7.68
C ALA A 69 3.26 -4.90 -7.23
N GLU A 70 3.11 -5.96 -8.04
CA GLU A 70 2.32 -7.14 -7.70
C GLU A 70 2.93 -7.90 -6.52
N ALA A 71 4.26 -7.98 -6.47
CA ALA A 71 5.02 -8.61 -5.39
C ALA A 71 4.82 -7.88 -4.06
N ASP A 72 4.96 -6.54 -4.03
CA ASP A 72 4.71 -5.75 -2.81
C ASP A 72 3.27 -5.93 -2.32
N LEU A 73 2.30 -5.86 -3.24
CA LEU A 73 0.88 -6.05 -2.91
C LEU A 73 0.59 -7.47 -2.39
N LEU A 74 1.23 -8.50 -2.95
CA LEU A 74 1.12 -9.89 -2.49
C LEU A 74 1.64 -10.09 -1.07
N VAL A 75 2.64 -9.33 -0.63
CA VAL A 75 3.21 -9.48 0.71
C VAL A 75 2.54 -8.53 1.71
N HIS A 76 2.51 -7.25 1.38
CA HIS A 76 2.04 -6.18 2.27
C HIS A 76 0.53 -5.95 2.23
N GLY A 77 -0.16 -6.42 1.18
CA GLY A 77 -1.63 -6.39 1.09
C GLY A 77 -2.22 -4.99 0.96
N ARG A 78 -1.41 -4.00 0.56
CA ARG A 78 -1.83 -2.67 0.15
C ARG A 78 -0.83 -2.12 -0.87
N PRO A 79 -1.29 -1.33 -1.84
CA PRO A 79 -0.38 -0.57 -2.68
C PRO A 79 0.31 0.52 -1.87
N HIS A 80 1.53 0.85 -2.26
CA HIS A 80 2.32 1.97 -1.78
C HIS A 80 2.73 2.85 -2.97
N ARG A 81 2.93 4.15 -2.71
CA ARG A 81 3.38 5.11 -3.73
C ARG A 81 4.67 4.69 -4.45
N ARG A 82 5.60 4.05 -3.73
CA ARG A 82 6.85 3.51 -4.28
C ARG A 82 6.65 2.38 -5.29
N ASP A 83 5.49 1.73 -5.31
CA ASP A 83 5.17 0.66 -6.27
C ASP A 83 5.02 1.23 -7.69
N VAL A 84 4.57 2.48 -7.81
CA VAL A 84 4.52 3.18 -9.10
C VAL A 84 5.95 3.47 -9.57
N SER A 85 6.82 3.94 -8.68
CA SER A 85 8.25 4.13 -8.97
C SER A 85 8.92 2.82 -9.40
N ALA A 86 8.71 1.74 -8.65
CA ALA A 86 9.19 0.40 -8.99
C ALA A 86 8.72 -0.06 -10.38
N THR A 87 7.44 0.20 -10.70
CA THR A 87 6.86 -0.11 -12.02
C THR A 87 7.55 0.69 -13.14
N VAL A 88 7.83 1.98 -12.93
CA VAL A 88 8.54 2.79 -13.91
C VAL A 88 9.96 2.27 -14.16
N ILE A 89 10.69 1.89 -13.09
CA ILE A 89 12.04 1.32 -13.25
C ILE A 89 11.98 -0.03 -13.96
N ASP A 90 11.03 -0.89 -13.61
CA ASP A 90 10.83 -2.19 -14.27
C ASP A 90 10.51 -2.04 -15.77
N LEU A 91 9.69 -1.04 -16.13
CA LEU A 91 9.40 -0.72 -17.52
C LEU A 91 10.65 -0.20 -18.27
N ALA A 92 11.53 0.54 -17.60
CA ALA A 92 12.79 0.98 -18.17
C ALA A 92 13.75 -0.18 -18.44
N LEU A 93 13.91 -1.10 -17.49
CA LEU A 93 14.75 -2.29 -17.66
C LEU A 93 14.23 -3.22 -18.76
N ARG A 94 12.91 -3.30 -18.93
CA ARG A 94 12.27 -4.02 -20.04
C ARG A 94 12.26 -3.28 -21.38
N GLY A 95 12.87 -2.09 -21.44
CA GLY A 95 13.03 -1.33 -22.69
C GLY A 95 11.79 -0.59 -23.18
N PHE A 96 10.75 -0.45 -22.35
CA PHE A 96 9.59 0.38 -22.68
C PHE A 96 9.87 1.87 -22.45
N LEU A 97 10.85 2.18 -21.60
CA LEU A 97 11.30 3.52 -21.26
C LEU A 97 12.80 3.65 -21.45
N ARG A 98 13.25 4.83 -21.87
CA ARG A 98 14.66 5.23 -21.79
C ARG A 98 14.83 6.27 -20.71
N VAL A 99 15.79 6.02 -19.82
CA VAL A 99 16.22 6.99 -18.81
C VAL A 99 17.50 7.63 -19.34
N ARG A 100 17.55 8.96 -19.34
CA ARG A 100 18.74 9.74 -19.69
C ARG A 100 19.01 10.79 -18.63
N GLU A 101 20.27 11.14 -18.44
CA GLU A 101 20.63 12.36 -17.74
C GLU A 101 20.32 13.57 -18.63
N GLY A 102 19.84 14.62 -18.00
CA GLY A 102 19.60 15.91 -18.63
C GLY A 102 19.70 17.01 -17.59
N THR A 103 19.28 18.20 -17.99
CA THR A 103 19.20 19.36 -17.11
C THR A 103 17.80 19.95 -17.17
N ASP A 104 17.33 20.50 -16.06
CA ASP A 104 16.08 21.26 -16.05
C ASP A 104 16.28 22.68 -16.63
N ALA A 105 15.21 23.49 -16.59
CA ALA A 105 15.24 24.86 -17.08
C ALA A 105 16.21 25.77 -16.30
N GLU A 106 16.62 25.36 -15.09
CA GLU A 106 17.54 26.08 -14.20
C GLU A 106 18.96 25.47 -14.24
N ALA A 107 19.24 24.60 -15.21
CA ALA A 107 20.50 23.87 -15.37
C ALA A 107 20.85 22.91 -14.22
N THR A 108 19.88 22.52 -13.40
CA THR A 108 20.08 21.51 -12.36
C THR A 108 20.10 20.11 -13.00
N PRO A 109 21.07 19.24 -12.66
CA PRO A 109 21.08 17.85 -13.13
C PRO A 109 19.77 17.15 -12.79
N THR A 110 19.09 16.60 -13.81
CA THR A 110 17.80 15.92 -13.66
C THR A 110 17.71 14.72 -14.59
N TRP A 111 16.79 13.81 -14.30
CA TRP A 111 16.57 12.63 -15.14
C TRP A 111 15.44 12.88 -16.14
N VAL A 112 15.66 12.48 -17.39
CA VAL A 112 14.67 12.55 -18.48
C VAL A 112 14.18 11.14 -18.77
N LEU A 113 12.88 10.93 -18.65
CA LEU A 113 12.20 9.72 -19.08
C LEU A 113 11.66 9.94 -20.49
N GLU A 114 12.04 9.07 -21.43
CA GLU A 114 11.52 9.06 -22.80
C GLU A 114 10.74 7.77 -23.07
N ARG A 115 9.54 7.91 -23.64
CA ARG A 115 8.74 6.75 -24.07
C ARG A 115 9.36 6.13 -25.32
N VAL A 116 9.53 4.81 -25.31
CA VAL A 116 9.94 4.06 -26.50
C VAL A 116 8.68 3.59 -27.25
N ALA A 117 8.69 3.72 -28.58
CA ALA A 117 7.61 3.24 -29.45
C ALA A 117 7.67 1.72 -29.61
N THR A 118 7.47 1.00 -28.51
CA THR A 118 7.41 -0.47 -28.47
C THR A 118 5.95 -0.92 -28.41
N ALA A 119 5.64 -2.08 -29.00
CA ALA A 119 4.33 -2.70 -28.86
C ALA A 119 4.01 -2.89 -27.37
N THR A 120 2.83 -2.43 -26.94
CA THR A 120 2.41 -2.45 -25.52
C THR A 120 1.56 -3.68 -25.19
N ASP A 121 1.56 -4.70 -26.04
CA ASP A 121 0.67 -5.87 -25.92
C ASP A 121 1.06 -6.76 -24.73
N ASP A 122 2.36 -6.79 -24.38
CA ASP A 122 2.89 -7.53 -23.23
C ASP A 122 2.72 -6.79 -21.89
N LEU A 123 2.15 -5.58 -21.91
CA LEU A 123 1.99 -4.76 -20.72
C LEU A 123 0.67 -5.02 -19.98
N GLN A 124 0.79 -5.15 -18.67
CA GLN A 124 -0.35 -5.26 -17.78
C GLN A 124 -1.18 -3.98 -17.79
N ARG A 125 -2.44 -4.08 -17.38
CA ARG A 125 -3.36 -2.92 -17.39
C ARG A 125 -2.82 -1.75 -16.57
N TYR A 126 -2.30 -2.02 -15.37
CA TYR A 126 -1.75 -0.98 -14.50
C TYR A 126 -0.44 -0.39 -15.05
N GLU A 127 0.37 -1.17 -15.77
CA GLU A 127 1.59 -0.70 -16.43
C GLU A 127 1.26 0.26 -17.57
N ARG A 128 0.22 -0.05 -18.36
CA ARG A 128 -0.30 0.86 -19.39
C ARG A 128 -0.88 2.12 -18.78
N ALA A 129 -1.59 2.02 -17.66
CA ALA A 129 -2.07 3.18 -16.91
C ALA A 129 -0.90 4.04 -16.41
N ALA A 130 0.17 3.43 -15.90
CA ALA A 130 1.37 4.14 -15.45
C ALA A 130 2.06 4.88 -16.60
N LEU A 131 2.20 4.24 -17.77
CA LEU A 131 2.73 4.89 -18.97
C LEU A 131 1.84 6.05 -19.44
N ALA A 132 0.52 5.85 -19.47
CA ALA A 132 -0.41 6.88 -19.89
C ALA A 132 -0.39 8.08 -18.94
N ALA A 133 -0.34 7.84 -17.63
CA ALA A 133 -0.23 8.88 -16.61
C ALA A 133 1.10 9.63 -16.72
N LEU A 134 2.20 8.90 -16.90
CA LEU A 134 3.54 9.47 -17.02
C LEU A 134 3.64 10.40 -18.24
N PHE A 135 3.22 9.93 -19.42
CA PHE A 135 3.37 10.64 -20.69
C PHE A 135 2.11 11.41 -21.12
N ALA A 136 1.21 11.74 -20.19
CA ALA A 136 -0.04 12.43 -20.51
C ALA A 136 0.17 13.81 -21.19
N HIS A 137 1.32 14.45 -20.94
CA HIS A 137 1.62 15.81 -21.39
C HIS A 137 2.75 15.87 -22.43
N GLY A 138 3.20 14.73 -22.95
CA GLY A 138 4.24 14.67 -23.96
C GLY A 138 5.06 13.38 -23.89
N PRO A 139 5.89 13.11 -24.92
CA PRO A 139 6.69 11.89 -25.03
C PRO A 139 7.94 11.86 -24.14
N ARG A 140 8.27 12.97 -23.47
CA ARG A 140 9.41 13.13 -22.58
C ARG A 140 8.98 13.79 -21.28
N VAL A 141 9.50 13.32 -20.16
CA VAL A 141 9.16 13.84 -18.83
C VAL A 141 10.41 14.01 -17.98
N LEU A 142 10.57 15.18 -17.37
CA LEU A 142 11.65 15.50 -16.45
C LEU A 142 11.27 15.06 -15.03
N LEU A 143 12.14 14.30 -14.37
CA LEU A 143 11.90 13.78 -13.02
C LEU A 143 11.79 14.88 -11.96
N GLY A 144 12.57 15.96 -12.09
CA GLY A 144 12.41 17.13 -11.23
C GLY A 144 11.04 17.80 -11.30
N SER A 145 10.31 17.63 -12.41
CA SER A 145 8.94 18.17 -12.59
C SER A 145 7.83 17.18 -12.20
N LEU A 146 8.20 15.93 -11.89
CA LEU A 146 7.28 14.82 -11.64
C LEU A 146 6.74 14.79 -10.21
N GLU A 147 7.44 15.37 -9.22
CA GLU A 147 7.08 15.26 -7.80
C GLU A 147 5.63 15.65 -7.46
N PRO A 148 4.98 16.66 -8.05
CA PRO A 148 3.56 16.93 -7.77
C PRO A 148 2.60 16.22 -8.75
N ARG A 149 3.02 16.03 -10.00
CA ARG A 149 2.13 15.65 -11.13
C ARG A 149 2.03 14.14 -11.31
N PHE A 150 3.06 13.39 -10.95
CA PHE A 150 3.09 11.93 -11.01
C PHE A 150 2.04 11.30 -10.09
N TYR A 151 1.86 11.87 -8.90
CA TYR A 151 0.90 11.37 -7.91
C TYR A 151 -0.57 11.56 -8.33
N ILE A 152 -0.87 12.44 -9.30
CA ILE A 152 -2.23 12.60 -9.82
C ILE A 152 -2.70 11.34 -10.57
N GLY A 153 -1.76 10.62 -11.21
CA GLY A 153 -2.04 9.34 -11.88
C GLY A 153 -1.80 8.10 -11.02
N ALA A 154 -1.13 8.23 -9.87
CA ALA A 154 -0.80 7.11 -8.99
C ALA A 154 -2.06 6.38 -8.51
N ASP A 155 -3.09 7.11 -8.10
CA ASP A 155 -4.35 6.52 -7.65
C ASP A 155 -4.99 5.62 -8.73
N LEU A 156 -4.92 6.03 -10.00
CA LEU A 156 -5.43 5.23 -11.12
C LEU A 156 -4.60 3.94 -11.32
N VAL A 157 -3.28 4.04 -11.19
CA VAL A 157 -2.37 2.89 -11.31
C VAL A 157 -2.63 1.90 -10.17
N GLU A 158 -2.76 2.39 -8.94
CA GLU A 158 -3.07 1.57 -7.76
C GLU A 158 -4.43 0.87 -7.92
N ASP A 159 -5.46 1.58 -8.38
CA ASP A 159 -6.80 1.03 -8.62
C ASP A 159 -6.81 -0.05 -9.72
N GLU A 160 -5.97 0.10 -10.73
CA GLU A 160 -5.83 -0.88 -11.82
C GLU A 160 -4.99 -2.09 -11.40
N LEU A 161 -3.94 -1.88 -10.59
CA LEU A 161 -3.14 -2.94 -9.99
C LEU A 161 -4.03 -3.82 -9.12
N ASP A 162 -4.83 -3.22 -8.25
CA ASP A 162 -5.82 -3.90 -7.42
C ASP A 162 -6.78 -4.78 -8.25
N ARG A 163 -7.25 -4.26 -9.38
CA ARG A 163 -8.14 -4.99 -10.31
C ARG A 163 -7.42 -6.12 -11.03
N GLU A 164 -6.17 -5.93 -11.42
CA GLU A 164 -5.33 -6.96 -12.04
C GLU A 164 -5.09 -8.12 -11.07
N MET A 165 -4.79 -7.83 -9.79
CA MET A 165 -4.59 -8.86 -8.76
C MET A 165 -5.83 -9.75 -8.53
N VAL A 166 -7.02 -9.15 -8.63
CA VAL A 166 -8.30 -9.87 -8.56
C VAL A 166 -8.55 -10.64 -9.87
N GLY A 167 -8.26 -10.03 -11.02
CA GLY A 167 -8.39 -10.66 -12.34
C GLY A 167 -7.52 -11.93 -12.48
N ARG A 168 -6.34 -11.94 -11.85
CA ARG A 168 -5.46 -13.11 -11.76
C ARG A 168 -5.86 -14.12 -10.69
N GLY A 169 -6.90 -13.83 -9.91
CA GLY A 169 -7.40 -14.71 -8.86
C GLY A 169 -6.45 -14.83 -7.67
N TRP A 170 -5.55 -13.87 -7.45
CA TRP A 170 -4.68 -13.84 -6.27
C TRP A 170 -5.37 -13.19 -5.07
N PHE A 171 -6.31 -12.28 -5.34
CA PHE A 171 -7.18 -11.66 -4.35
C PHE A 171 -8.66 -11.93 -4.67
N VAL A 172 -9.46 -12.09 -3.63
CA VAL A 172 -10.92 -12.24 -3.73
C VAL A 172 -11.58 -10.91 -4.02
N ASP A 173 -11.09 -9.84 -3.39
CA ASP A 173 -11.60 -8.48 -3.50
C ASP A 173 -10.42 -7.49 -3.64
N PRO A 174 -10.61 -6.36 -4.34
CA PRO A 174 -9.60 -5.30 -4.43
C PRO A 174 -9.22 -4.79 -3.02
N PRO A 175 -7.96 -4.94 -2.59
CA PRO A 175 -7.57 -4.69 -1.19
C PRO A 175 -7.74 -3.21 -0.77
N GLY A 176 -7.54 -2.24 -1.67
CA GLY A 176 -7.77 -0.83 -1.40
C GLY A 176 -9.25 -0.50 -1.13
N ARG A 177 -10.16 -1.04 -1.95
CA ARG A 177 -11.61 -0.80 -1.83
C ARG A 177 -12.26 -1.59 -0.69
N LEU A 178 -11.75 -2.78 -0.36
CA LEU A 178 -12.26 -3.59 0.73
C LEU A 178 -12.07 -2.88 2.08
N ARG A 179 -10.90 -2.28 2.30
CA ARG A 179 -10.60 -1.54 3.54
C ARG A 179 -11.54 -0.35 3.72
N SER A 180 -11.75 0.43 2.66
CA SER A 180 -12.67 1.56 2.65
C SER A 180 -14.09 1.14 3.00
N ARG A 181 -14.64 0.11 2.34
CA ARG A 181 -16.03 -0.36 2.59
C ARG A 181 -16.28 -0.81 4.02
N TRP A 182 -15.37 -1.59 4.61
CA TRP A 182 -15.52 -2.07 5.99
C TRP A 182 -15.28 -0.96 7.01
N ALA A 183 -14.35 -0.05 6.74
CA ALA A 183 -14.17 1.16 7.55
C ALA A 183 -15.43 2.04 7.51
N THR A 184 -16.00 2.29 6.33
CA THR A 184 -17.25 3.05 6.18
C THR A 184 -18.42 2.34 6.85
N ALA A 185 -18.56 1.02 6.69
CA ALA A 185 -19.61 0.24 7.36
C ALA A 185 -19.47 0.26 8.88
N GLY A 186 -18.25 0.11 9.40
CA GLY A 186 -17.96 0.22 10.84
C GLY A 186 -18.27 1.60 11.38
N TRP A 187 -17.86 2.65 10.66
CA TRP A 187 -18.13 4.04 11.02
C TRP A 187 -19.63 4.37 11.00
N LEU A 188 -20.36 3.98 9.95
CA LEU A 188 -21.82 4.17 9.87
C LEU A 188 -22.55 3.40 10.98
N THR A 189 -22.11 2.19 11.29
CA THR A 189 -22.67 1.38 12.39
C THR A 189 -22.41 2.04 13.74
N ALA A 190 -21.20 2.55 13.95
CA ALA A 190 -20.87 3.31 15.15
C ALA A 190 -21.74 4.56 15.26
N LEU A 191 -21.85 5.34 14.19
CA LEU A 191 -22.66 6.55 14.16
C LEU A 191 -24.14 6.26 14.42
N ALA A 192 -24.68 5.15 13.92
CA ALA A 192 -26.04 4.70 14.16
C ALA A 192 -26.29 4.22 15.60
N GLY A 193 -25.28 3.67 16.28
CA GLY A 193 -25.38 3.25 17.68
C GLY A 193 -25.70 4.40 18.64
N ILE A 194 -25.25 5.61 18.32
CA ILE A 194 -25.46 6.82 19.14
C ILE A 194 -26.96 7.17 19.26
N PRO A 195 -27.71 7.46 18.17
CA PRO A 195 -29.14 7.75 18.27
C PRO A 195 -29.95 6.55 18.78
N LEU A 196 -29.55 5.31 18.47
CA LEU A 196 -30.21 4.11 18.99
C LEU A 196 -30.11 4.01 20.51
N THR A 197 -29.00 4.46 21.10
CA THR A 197 -28.83 4.52 22.57
C THR A 197 -29.88 5.42 23.20
N PHE A 198 -30.14 6.58 22.60
CA PHE A 198 -31.15 7.51 23.10
C PHE A 198 -32.57 7.00 22.84
N VAL A 199 -32.87 6.47 21.65
CA VAL A 199 -34.21 5.97 21.31
C VAL A 199 -34.62 4.80 22.20
N PHE A 200 -33.80 3.74 22.27
CA PHE A 200 -34.11 2.56 23.10
C PHE A 200 -34.00 2.85 24.60
N GLY A 201 -33.09 3.77 24.97
CA GLY A 201 -32.97 4.28 26.31
C GLY A 201 -34.24 4.95 26.81
N ASN A 202 -34.79 5.89 26.02
CA ASN A 202 -36.01 6.63 26.38
C ASN A 202 -37.28 5.77 26.29
N ALA A 203 -37.37 4.89 25.29
CA ALA A 203 -38.59 4.14 25.03
C ALA A 203 -38.76 2.91 25.95
N ALA A 204 -37.65 2.22 26.27
CA ALA A 204 -37.70 0.91 26.92
C ALA A 204 -36.68 0.74 28.07
N GLY A 205 -35.87 1.76 28.38
CA GLY A 205 -34.77 1.63 29.36
C GLY A 205 -33.64 0.69 28.88
N LEU A 206 -33.55 0.41 27.58
CA LEU A 206 -32.61 -0.53 26.96
C LEU A 206 -31.45 0.18 26.24
N GLY A 207 -30.93 1.27 26.82
CA GLY A 207 -29.89 2.09 26.18
C GLY A 207 -28.59 1.32 25.88
N LEU A 208 -28.27 0.25 26.61
CA LEU A 208 -27.07 -0.56 26.36
C LEU A 208 -27.12 -1.31 25.02
N VAL A 209 -28.31 -1.49 24.42
CA VAL A 209 -28.43 -2.04 23.06
C VAL A 209 -27.79 -1.09 22.04
N GLY A 210 -28.06 0.20 22.13
CA GLY A 210 -27.42 1.20 21.27
C GLY A 210 -25.91 1.30 21.51
N ALA A 211 -25.48 1.23 22.77
CA ALA A 211 -24.06 1.21 23.13
C ALA A 211 -23.35 -0.05 22.59
N ALA A 212 -24.01 -1.21 22.58
CA ALA A 212 -23.51 -2.43 21.99
C ALA A 212 -23.34 -2.30 20.46
N VAL A 213 -24.31 -1.70 19.76
CA VAL A 213 -24.21 -1.41 18.32
C VAL A 213 -23.05 -0.45 18.04
N PHE A 214 -22.88 0.59 18.86
CA PHE A 214 -21.74 1.49 18.77
C PHE A 214 -20.40 0.72 18.91
N ALA A 215 -20.29 -0.12 19.95
CA ALA A 215 -19.10 -0.93 20.19
C ALA A 215 -18.78 -1.89 19.04
N ILE A 216 -19.80 -2.53 18.45
CA ILE A 216 -19.62 -3.37 17.25
C ILE A 216 -19.05 -2.53 16.09
N GLY A 217 -19.61 -1.33 15.85
CA GLY A 217 -19.12 -0.43 14.80
C GLY A 217 -17.66 -0.04 14.99
N VAL A 218 -17.26 0.28 16.22
CA VAL A 218 -15.86 0.58 16.59
C VAL A 218 -14.95 -0.62 16.35
N VAL A 219 -15.37 -1.82 16.78
CA VAL A 219 -14.60 -3.06 16.55
C VAL A 219 -14.43 -3.33 15.06
N VAL A 220 -15.50 -3.20 14.26
CA VAL A 220 -15.44 -3.38 12.80
C VAL A 220 -14.50 -2.36 12.16
N TYR A 221 -14.61 -1.08 12.54
CA TYR A 221 -13.74 -0.02 12.05
C TYR A 221 -12.27 -0.27 12.39
N ALA A 222 -11.98 -0.63 13.64
CA ALA A 222 -10.62 -0.90 14.12
C ALA A 222 -9.98 -2.12 13.45
N LEU A 223 -10.78 -3.15 13.15
CA LEU A 223 -10.30 -4.39 12.52
C LEU A 223 -10.33 -4.34 10.99
N ALA A 224 -10.97 -3.34 10.37
CA ALA A 224 -11.06 -3.20 8.91
C ALA A 224 -9.68 -3.19 8.19
N PRO A 225 -8.60 -2.59 8.73
CA PRO A 225 -7.28 -2.62 8.11
C PRO A 225 -6.65 -4.01 8.01
N TRP A 226 -7.07 -4.98 8.84
CA TRP A 226 -6.44 -6.31 8.95
C TRP A 226 -6.99 -7.36 7.96
N ARG A 227 -7.60 -6.93 6.84
CA ARG A 227 -8.19 -7.81 5.81
C ARG A 227 -7.44 -7.80 4.46
N PRO A 228 -6.32 -8.53 4.30
CA PRO A 228 -5.90 -8.96 2.96
C PRO A 228 -6.73 -10.18 2.54
N ALA A 229 -7.68 -9.98 1.63
CA ALA A 229 -8.52 -11.06 1.10
C ALA A 229 -7.77 -11.87 0.01
N ARG A 230 -6.72 -12.60 0.39
CA ARG A 230 -5.97 -13.46 -0.55
C ARG A 230 -6.68 -14.78 -0.77
N THR A 231 -6.70 -15.24 -2.02
CA THR A 231 -7.15 -16.60 -2.37
C THR A 231 -6.12 -17.63 -1.89
N ALA A 232 -6.43 -18.93 -1.93
CA ALA A 232 -5.45 -19.97 -1.61
C ALA A 232 -4.21 -19.91 -2.54
N ALA A 233 -4.43 -19.62 -3.83
CA ALA A 233 -3.34 -19.41 -4.79
C ALA A 233 -2.51 -18.17 -4.43
N GLY A 234 -3.17 -17.04 -4.12
CA GLY A 234 -2.48 -15.81 -3.70
C GLY A 234 -1.73 -15.95 -2.37
N GLN A 235 -2.21 -16.80 -1.46
CA GLN A 235 -1.48 -17.12 -0.22
C GLN A 235 -0.21 -17.92 -0.50
N GLY A 236 -0.29 -18.97 -1.32
CA GLY A 236 0.89 -19.76 -1.70
C GLY A 236 1.94 -18.91 -2.42
N LEU A 237 1.48 -18.07 -3.36
CA LEU A 237 2.36 -17.16 -4.08
C LEU A 237 2.96 -16.10 -3.15
N GLY A 238 2.15 -15.52 -2.26
CA GLY A 238 2.61 -14.53 -1.29
C GLY A 238 3.66 -15.07 -0.31
N LEU A 239 3.61 -16.35 0.04
CA LEU A 239 4.66 -16.98 0.85
C LEU A 239 6.00 -17.08 0.12
N ARG A 240 5.98 -17.42 -1.18
CA ARG A 240 7.19 -17.43 -2.02
C ARG A 240 7.77 -16.04 -2.21
N VAL A 241 6.91 -15.07 -2.51
CA VAL A 241 7.32 -13.66 -2.61
C VAL A 241 7.88 -13.14 -1.28
N ALA A 242 7.29 -13.53 -0.14
CA ALA A 242 7.84 -13.19 1.17
C ALA A 242 9.21 -13.83 1.41
N GLY A 243 9.46 -15.03 0.87
CA GLY A 243 10.78 -15.66 0.83
C GLY A 243 11.79 -14.86 0.04
N PHE A 244 11.38 -14.31 -1.10
CA PHE A 244 12.21 -13.42 -1.90
C PHE A 244 12.47 -12.07 -1.22
N GLU A 245 11.46 -11.49 -0.58
CA GLU A 245 11.63 -10.29 0.25
C GLU A 245 12.63 -10.54 1.38
N LEU A 246 12.53 -11.69 2.05
CA LEU A 246 13.47 -12.09 3.10
C LEU A 246 14.90 -12.16 2.56
N PHE A 247 15.10 -12.76 1.38
CA PHE A 247 16.39 -12.78 0.70
C PHE A 247 16.94 -11.38 0.44
N LEU A 248 16.12 -10.46 -0.10
CA LEU A 248 16.53 -9.07 -0.34
C LEU A 248 16.87 -8.32 0.96
N ARG A 249 16.16 -8.60 2.07
CA ARG A 249 16.48 -8.06 3.41
C ARG A 249 17.81 -8.57 3.94
N THR A 250 18.13 -9.84 3.70
CA THR A 250 19.37 -10.48 4.17
C THR A 250 20.54 -10.34 3.20
N ALA A 251 20.41 -9.52 2.15
CA ALA A 251 21.40 -9.41 1.08
C ALA A 251 22.82 -9.05 1.58
N GLU A 252 22.94 -8.35 2.71
CA GLU A 252 24.24 -8.01 3.29
C GLU A 252 25.02 -9.25 3.81
N GLN A 253 24.34 -10.32 4.21
CA GLN A 253 24.98 -11.54 4.72
C GLN A 253 25.45 -12.46 3.58
N GLU A 254 24.84 -12.35 2.39
CA GLU A 254 25.15 -13.20 1.25
C GLU A 254 26.00 -12.49 0.17
N ARG A 255 26.79 -11.47 0.54
CA ARG A 255 27.68 -10.67 -0.37
C ARG A 255 28.43 -11.53 -1.40
N GLN A 256 28.89 -12.73 -1.02
CA GLN A 256 29.60 -13.63 -1.92
C GLN A 256 28.73 -14.13 -3.10
N ARG A 257 27.44 -14.38 -2.88
CA ARG A 257 26.50 -14.79 -3.95
C ARG A 257 26.14 -13.64 -4.90
N PHE A 258 26.25 -12.39 -4.44
CA PHE A 258 26.01 -11.19 -5.24
C PHE A 258 27.22 -10.82 -6.10
N ALA A 259 28.44 -11.05 -5.60
CA ALA A 259 29.68 -10.77 -6.32
C ALA A 259 29.81 -11.57 -7.63
N GLU A 260 29.23 -12.78 -7.68
CA GLU A 260 29.28 -13.64 -8.87
C GLU A 260 28.30 -13.24 -9.97
N ARG A 261 27.32 -12.35 -9.71
CA ARG A 261 26.25 -12.07 -10.67
C ARG A 261 25.96 -10.57 -10.81
N GLU A 262 26.80 -9.93 -11.61
CA GLU A 262 26.73 -8.52 -11.96
C GLU A 262 25.35 -8.02 -12.45
N ARG A 263 24.49 -8.88 -13.01
CA ARG A 263 23.14 -8.54 -13.50
C ARG A 263 22.04 -8.55 -12.44
N LEU A 264 22.24 -9.23 -11.30
CA LEU A 264 21.19 -9.34 -10.27
C LEU A 264 20.80 -8.00 -9.66
N PHE A 265 21.75 -7.06 -9.57
CA PHE A 265 21.47 -5.75 -8.98
C PHE A 265 20.36 -5.02 -9.76
N GLU A 266 20.52 -4.95 -11.08
CA GLU A 266 19.59 -4.25 -11.98
C GLU A 266 18.25 -5.00 -12.01
N ASP A 267 18.27 -6.32 -12.20
CA ASP A 267 17.07 -7.14 -12.31
C ASP A 267 16.18 -7.06 -11.06
N TYR A 268 16.77 -6.97 -9.87
CA TYR A 268 16.02 -6.97 -8.59
C TYR A 268 15.85 -5.60 -7.95
N LEU A 269 16.48 -4.55 -8.50
CA LEU A 269 16.29 -3.18 -8.02
C LEU A 269 14.82 -2.76 -7.98
N PRO A 270 13.99 -3.01 -9.02
CA PRO A 270 12.57 -2.69 -8.96
C PRO A 270 11.84 -3.34 -7.77
N TYR A 271 12.17 -4.59 -7.45
CA TYR A 271 11.58 -5.29 -6.32
C TYR A 271 12.06 -4.71 -4.99
N ALA A 272 13.34 -4.34 -4.88
CA ALA A 272 13.86 -3.65 -3.71
C ALA A 272 13.16 -2.29 -3.51
N ILE A 273 12.82 -1.56 -4.58
CA ILE A 273 12.02 -0.32 -4.49
C ILE A 273 10.61 -0.63 -3.99
N ALA A 274 9.95 -1.62 -4.60
CA ALA A 274 8.58 -1.99 -4.24
C ALA A 274 8.48 -2.40 -2.77
N PHE A 275 9.40 -3.23 -2.27
CA PHE A 275 9.46 -3.62 -0.86
C PHE A 275 10.02 -2.52 0.08
N GLY A 276 10.62 -1.46 -0.47
CA GLY A 276 11.30 -0.40 0.28
C GLY A 276 12.56 -0.86 0.99
N LEU A 277 13.31 -1.74 0.35
CA LEU A 277 14.57 -2.31 0.81
C LEU A 277 15.76 -1.75 0.02
N VAL A 278 15.57 -0.65 -0.72
CA VAL A 278 16.60 -0.05 -1.60
C VAL A 278 17.90 0.19 -0.84
N GLU A 279 17.85 0.82 0.33
CA GLU A 279 19.07 1.12 1.11
C GLU A 279 19.83 -0.15 1.52
N GLN A 280 19.09 -1.19 1.94
CA GLN A 280 19.66 -2.48 2.33
C GLN A 280 20.26 -3.20 1.11
N TRP A 281 19.56 -3.14 -0.02
CA TRP A 281 20.00 -3.71 -1.29
C TRP A 281 21.27 -3.03 -1.81
N VAL A 282 21.30 -1.70 -1.85
CA VAL A 282 22.47 -0.91 -2.29
C VAL A 282 23.67 -1.15 -1.37
N ARG A 283 23.45 -1.24 -0.04
CA ARG A 283 24.50 -1.61 0.92
C ARG A 283 25.02 -3.03 0.73
N GLY A 284 24.15 -3.98 0.42
CA GLY A 284 24.53 -5.37 0.12
C GLY A 284 25.52 -5.50 -1.04
N PHE A 285 25.47 -4.58 -2.01
CA PHE A 285 26.42 -4.50 -3.13
C PHE A 285 27.64 -3.60 -2.85
N GLY A 286 27.79 -3.05 -1.65
CA GLY A 286 28.92 -2.19 -1.28
C GLY A 286 28.94 -0.83 -1.96
N LEU A 287 27.82 -0.40 -2.57
CA LEU A 287 27.73 0.87 -3.31
C LEU A 287 27.69 2.10 -2.38
N VAL A 288 27.56 1.89 -1.06
CA VAL A 288 27.56 2.96 -0.04
C VAL A 288 28.94 3.13 0.63
N ASP A 289 29.83 2.14 0.52
CA ASP A 289 31.10 2.09 1.27
C ASP A 289 32.30 2.72 0.50
N ARG A 290 32.05 3.61 -0.47
CA ARG A 290 33.08 4.52 -1.01
C ARG A 290 32.85 5.94 -0.47
N PRO A 291 33.49 6.32 0.64
CA PRO A 291 33.53 7.71 1.04
C PRO A 291 34.54 8.45 0.15
N GLY A 292 34.04 9.33 -0.72
CA GLY A 292 34.85 10.42 -1.28
C GLY A 292 35.32 10.30 -2.73
N ASP A 293 34.46 9.91 -3.67
CA ASP A 293 34.72 10.23 -5.09
C ASP A 293 33.40 10.42 -5.87
N PHE A 294 32.90 11.65 -5.89
CA PHE A 294 31.86 12.12 -6.81
C PHE A 294 32.30 13.41 -7.52
N ASP A 295 33.60 13.77 -7.43
CA ASP A 295 34.16 15.03 -7.92
C ASP A 295 35.14 14.86 -9.10
N ASP A 296 35.30 13.63 -9.61
CA ASP A 296 36.18 13.39 -10.76
C ASP A 296 35.52 13.77 -12.10
N THR A 297 36.13 14.76 -12.75
CA THR A 297 35.73 15.44 -13.99
C THR A 297 35.95 14.63 -15.28
N HIS A 298 35.92 13.30 -15.23
CA HIS A 298 36.05 12.45 -16.43
C HIS A 298 34.91 11.42 -16.48
N PRO A 299 34.00 11.49 -17.46
CA PRO A 299 32.87 10.58 -17.54
C PRO A 299 33.35 9.18 -17.98
N PRO A 300 33.20 8.13 -17.16
CA PRO A 300 33.33 6.77 -17.65
C PRO A 300 32.17 6.45 -18.60
N PRO A 301 32.35 5.55 -19.59
CA PRO A 301 31.24 5.04 -20.39
C PRO A 301 30.27 4.31 -19.47
N ILE A 302 29.08 4.90 -19.31
CA ILE A 302 28.06 4.59 -18.30
C ILE A 302 27.68 3.10 -18.27
N PRO A 303 27.88 2.38 -17.14
CA PRO A 303 27.02 1.29 -16.74
C PRO A 303 25.86 1.87 -15.89
N LEU A 304 24.62 1.43 -16.13
CA LEU A 304 23.35 1.91 -15.50
C LEU A 304 23.28 1.88 -13.95
N ARG A 305 24.38 1.60 -13.24
CA ARG A 305 24.46 1.29 -11.81
C ARG A 305 24.32 2.51 -10.88
N GLU A 306 24.88 3.67 -11.26
CA GLU A 306 24.86 4.86 -10.40
C GLU A 306 23.64 5.75 -10.66
N GLY A 307 23.25 5.90 -11.92
CA GLY A 307 22.11 6.72 -12.32
C GLY A 307 20.77 6.23 -11.78
N LEU A 308 20.57 4.91 -11.74
CA LEU A 308 19.36 4.30 -11.17
C LEU A 308 19.24 4.55 -9.67
N VAL A 309 20.35 4.58 -8.91
CA VAL A 309 20.30 4.85 -7.47
C VAL A 309 19.94 6.31 -7.20
N GLY A 310 20.48 7.25 -7.99
CA GLY A 310 20.10 8.66 -7.93
C GLY A 310 18.62 8.89 -8.27
N LEU A 311 18.15 8.26 -9.35
CA LEU A 311 16.75 8.26 -9.78
C LEU A 311 15.80 7.74 -8.68
N VAL A 312 16.16 6.64 -8.03
CA VAL A 312 15.35 6.05 -6.94
C VAL A 312 15.31 6.96 -5.72
N ARG A 313 16.42 7.57 -5.31
CA ARG A 313 16.43 8.54 -4.20
C ARG A 313 15.55 9.74 -4.49
N GLN A 314 15.52 10.21 -5.74
CA GLN A 314 14.66 11.31 -6.15
C GLN A 314 13.18 10.90 -6.19
N LEU A 315 12.85 9.64 -6.52
CA LEU A 315 11.49 9.11 -6.49
C LEU A 315 10.97 8.78 -5.08
N ASP A 316 11.86 8.44 -4.14
CA ASP A 316 11.52 8.13 -2.74
C ASP A 316 11.62 9.34 -1.81
N ALA A 317 12.16 10.47 -2.31
CA ALA A 317 12.18 11.73 -1.59
C ALA A 317 10.73 12.15 -1.26
N ARG A 318 10.38 12.02 0.03
CA ARG A 318 9.09 12.49 0.53
C ARG A 318 9.02 14.00 0.37
N PRO A 319 7.90 14.58 -0.10
CA PRO A 319 7.69 16.02 -0.04
C PRO A 319 7.74 16.59 1.40
N ASP A 320 7.64 15.74 2.43
CA ASP A 320 7.53 16.12 3.85
C ASP A 320 8.76 15.78 4.72
N ASP A 321 9.97 15.55 4.18
CA ASP A 321 11.15 15.33 5.04
C ASP A 321 11.67 16.65 5.66
N PRO A 322 11.51 16.89 6.97
CA PRO A 322 11.98 18.12 7.62
C PRO A 322 13.51 18.28 7.59
N ARG A 323 14.28 17.24 7.25
CA ARG A 323 15.76 17.28 7.23
C ARG A 323 16.34 18.05 6.05
N ARG A 324 15.55 18.36 5.01
CA ARG A 324 16.01 19.19 3.87
C ARG A 324 15.83 20.69 4.05
N ARG A 325 15.18 21.16 5.13
CA ARG A 325 15.09 22.61 5.43
C ARG A 325 16.31 23.19 6.14
N ALA A 326 17.35 22.36 6.33
CA ALA A 326 18.56 22.74 7.02
C ALA A 326 19.81 22.38 6.20
N ILE A 327 19.83 22.79 4.93
CA ILE A 327 21.06 23.09 4.18
C ILE A 327 20.77 24.31 3.31
#